data_AF-A0A916T658-F1
#
_entry.id   AF-A0A916T658-F1
#
_cell.length_a   1.000
_cell.length_b   1.000
_cell.length_c   1.000
_cell.angle_alpha   90.00
_cell.angle_beta   90.00
_cell.angle_gamma   90.00
#
_symmetry.space_group_name_H-M   'P 1'
#
loop_
_entity.id
_entity.type
_entity.pdbx_description
1 polymer ?
#
loop_
_entity_poly.entity_id
_entity_poly.type
_entity_poly.pdbx_seq_one_letter_code
_entity_poly.pdbx_strand_id
1 'polypeptide(L)'
;MAQNCPTRQVIGRVGDKWSLLVLFALSTGTKRFSELRSEVQGISQKMLTQTLRTMERDGWVSRHVYATIPPKVEYTLTPLGESLEDSIAVVRRWAYTHMDEIVEAREAYDCRRE
;
A
#
# COMPACT_ATOMS: atom_id res chain seq x y z
N MET A 1 14.31 24.31 1.14
CA MET A 1 14.04 22.92 0.69
C MET A 1 12.78 22.95 -0.17
N ALA A 2 12.90 22.53 -1.44
CA ALA A 2 11.88 22.78 -2.46
C ALA A 2 10.53 22.13 -2.14
N GLN A 3 9.45 22.90 -2.24
CA GLN A 3 8.06 22.46 -2.01
C GLN A 3 7.59 21.38 -3.01
N ASN A 4 8.40 21.03 -4.03
CA ASN A 4 8.13 20.04 -5.06
C ASN A 4 9.19 18.93 -5.13
N CYS A 5 9.76 18.49 -4.01
CA CYS A 5 10.62 17.30 -4.02
C CYS A 5 9.78 16.06 -4.43
N PRO A 6 10.04 15.43 -5.60
CA PRO A 6 9.24 14.30 -6.08
C PRO A 6 9.23 13.14 -5.08
N THR A 7 10.37 12.90 -4.43
CA THR A 7 10.53 11.91 -3.37
C THR A 7 9.56 12.14 -2.20
N ARG A 8 9.38 13.41 -1.77
CA ARG A 8 8.46 13.72 -0.67
C ARG A 8 7.00 13.54 -1.07
N GLN A 9 6.65 13.86 -2.32
CA GLN A 9 5.29 13.65 -2.82
C GLN A 9 4.96 12.17 -2.91
N VAL A 10 5.88 11.34 -3.42
CA VAL A 10 5.69 9.89 -3.50
C VAL A 10 5.68 9.27 -2.11
N ILE A 11 6.65 9.57 -1.24
CA ILE A 11 6.68 9.02 0.14
C ILE A 11 5.44 9.42 0.94
N GLY A 12 4.94 10.66 0.78
CA GLY A 12 3.72 11.09 1.47
C GLY A 12 2.47 10.34 1.02
N ARG A 13 2.42 9.90 -0.24
CA ARG A 13 1.29 9.13 -0.79
C ARG A 13 1.43 7.62 -0.56
N VAL A 14 2.62 7.08 -0.78
CA VAL A 14 2.95 5.68 -0.50
C VAL A 14 2.86 5.41 1.00
N GLY A 15 3.30 6.35 1.84
CA GLY A 15 3.38 6.21 3.28
C GLY A 15 2.04 6.35 4.02
N ASP A 16 0.91 6.53 3.32
CA ASP A 16 -0.38 6.38 3.99
C ASP A 16 -0.60 4.92 4.38
N LYS A 17 -1.19 4.70 5.56
CA LYS A 17 -1.35 3.37 6.19
C LYS A 17 -1.93 2.33 5.23
N TRP A 18 -2.83 2.72 4.33
CA TRP A 18 -3.62 1.79 3.53
C TRP A 18 -3.01 1.55 2.15
N SER A 19 -2.38 2.55 1.54
CA SER A 19 -1.80 2.42 0.19
C SER A 19 -0.80 1.27 0.09
N LEU A 20 0.11 1.12 1.07
CA LEU A 20 1.03 -0.03 1.10
C LEU A 20 0.31 -1.36 1.21
N LEU A 21 -0.70 -1.47 2.07
CA LEU A 21 -1.43 -2.72 2.27
C LEU A 21 -2.23 -3.11 1.03
N VAL A 22 -2.86 -2.15 0.36
CA VAL A 22 -3.57 -2.37 -0.91
C VAL A 22 -2.59 -2.73 -2.03
N LEU A 23 -1.44 -2.06 -2.09
CA LEU A 23 -0.38 -2.37 -3.06
C LEU A 23 0.10 -3.82 -2.89
N PHE A 24 0.41 -4.25 -1.66
CA PHE A 24 0.81 -5.63 -1.38
C PHE A 24 -0.29 -6.65 -1.66
N ALA A 25 -1.56 -6.33 -1.38
CA ALA A 25 -2.66 -7.22 -1.72
C ALA A 25 -2.75 -7.43 -3.24
N LEU A 26 -2.63 -6.36 -4.03
CA LEU A 26 -2.68 -6.41 -5.49
C LEU A 26 -1.41 -6.96 -6.15
N SER A 27 -0.29 -7.02 -5.44
CA SER A 27 0.95 -7.62 -5.99
C SER A 27 0.84 -9.14 -6.20
N THR A 28 -0.15 -9.77 -5.59
CA THR A 28 -0.49 -11.19 -5.81
C THR A 28 -1.46 -11.41 -6.98
N GLY A 29 -1.90 -10.35 -7.66
CA GLY A 29 -2.76 -10.41 -8.84
C GLY A 29 -4.01 -9.53 -8.76
N THR A 30 -4.85 -9.65 -9.79
CA THR A 30 -6.11 -8.92 -9.92
C THR A 30 -7.13 -9.31 -8.85
N LYS A 31 -7.78 -8.32 -8.22
CA LYS A 31 -8.74 -8.55 -7.13
C LYS A 31 -10.00 -7.70 -7.23
N ARG A 32 -11.12 -8.21 -6.71
CA ARG A 32 -12.34 -7.44 -6.50
C ARG A 32 -12.26 -6.63 -5.20
N PHE A 33 -13.14 -5.65 -5.08
CA PHE A 33 -13.24 -4.80 -3.88
C PHE A 33 -13.42 -5.61 -2.59
N SER A 34 -14.25 -6.66 -2.62
CA SER A 34 -14.52 -7.50 -1.45
C SER A 34 -13.29 -8.30 -1.00
N GLU A 35 -12.50 -8.78 -1.97
CA GLU A 35 -11.26 -9.52 -1.71
C GLU A 35 -10.23 -8.60 -1.08
N LEU A 36 -10.02 -7.40 -1.64
CA LEU A 36 -9.15 -6.38 -1.07
C LEU A 36 -9.57 -5.98 0.35
N ARG A 37 -10.87 -5.78 0.60
CA ARG A 37 -11.38 -5.45 1.92
C ARG A 37 -11.15 -6.56 2.94
N SER A 38 -11.22 -7.82 2.51
CA SER A 38 -11.00 -8.98 3.38
C SER A 38 -9.52 -9.15 3.72
N GLU A 39 -8.62 -8.92 2.77
CA GLU A 39 -7.18 -9.07 2.96
C GLU A 39 -6.56 -7.90 3.73
N VAL A 40 -7.02 -6.67 3.46
CA VAL A 40 -6.55 -5.47 4.15
C VAL A 40 -7.32 -5.30 5.46
N GLN A 41 -6.94 -6.08 6.48
CA GLN A 41 -7.64 -6.09 7.76
C GLN A 41 -7.68 -4.70 8.42
N GLY A 42 -8.85 -4.32 8.92
CA GLY A 42 -9.09 -3.05 9.61
C GLY A 42 -9.38 -1.86 8.71
N ILE A 43 -9.33 -2.00 7.37
CA ILE A 43 -9.74 -0.91 6.48
C ILE A 43 -11.27 -0.79 6.42
N SER A 44 -11.78 0.44 6.57
CA SER A 44 -13.20 0.69 6.34
C SER A 44 -13.49 0.72 4.83
N GLN A 45 -14.72 0.41 4.43
CA GLN A 45 -15.14 0.51 3.02
C GLN A 45 -14.91 1.91 2.44
N LYS A 46 -15.15 2.95 3.25
CA LYS A 46 -14.91 4.35 2.86
C LYS A 46 -13.43 4.60 2.59
N MET A 47 -12.55 4.12 3.47
CA MET A 47 -11.11 4.27 3.30
C MET A 47 -10.60 3.49 2.10
N LEU A 48 -11.03 2.23 1.90
CA LEU A 48 -10.61 1.44 0.74
C LEU A 48 -11.02 2.11 -0.58
N THR A 49 -12.23 2.65 -0.66
CA THR A 49 -12.68 3.41 -1.83
C THR A 49 -11.80 4.63 -2.09
N GLN A 50 -11.46 5.38 -1.03
CA GLN A 50 -10.62 6.57 -1.16
C GLN A 50 -9.19 6.22 -1.57
N THR A 51 -8.62 5.16 -0.99
CA THR A 51 -7.28 4.66 -1.33
C THR A 51 -7.23 4.22 -2.79
N LEU A 52 -8.16 3.37 -3.24
CA LEU A 52 -8.20 2.90 -4.63
C LEU A 52 -8.36 4.05 -5.64
N ARG A 53 -9.21 5.04 -5.35
CA ARG A 53 -9.35 6.24 -6.19
C ARG A 53 -8.06 7.06 -6.26
N THR A 54 -7.32 7.14 -5.16
CA THR A 54 -6.06 7.88 -5.11
C THR A 54 -4.99 7.13 -5.90
N MET A 55 -4.86 5.82 -5.69
CA MET A 55 -3.93 4.97 -6.42
C MET A 55 -4.25 4.91 -7.92
N GLU A 56 -5.53 4.94 -8.31
CA GLU A 56 -5.97 5.04 -9.71
C GLU A 56 -5.58 6.39 -10.32
N ARG A 57 -5.81 7.49 -9.59
CA ARG A 57 -5.39 8.84 -10.01
C ARG A 57 -3.88 8.95 -10.20
N ASP A 58 -3.11 8.26 -9.38
CA ASP A 58 -1.64 8.24 -9.44
C ASP A 58 -1.10 7.24 -10.47
N GLY A 59 -1.99 6.49 -11.12
CA GLY A 59 -1.64 5.53 -12.15
C GLY A 59 -0.99 4.26 -11.61
N TRP A 60 -1.11 3.96 -10.32
CA TRP A 60 -0.57 2.73 -9.72
C TRP A 60 -1.53 1.55 -9.87
N VAL A 61 -2.83 1.84 -9.92
CA VAL A 61 -3.90 0.83 -10.02
C VAL A 61 -4.77 1.14 -11.22
N SER A 62 -5.12 0.11 -11.98
CA SER A 62 -6.16 0.18 -13.00
C SER A 62 -7.45 -0.44 -12.46
N ARG A 63 -8.58 0.18 -12.78
CA ARG A 63 -9.92 -0.32 -12.45
C ARG A 63 -10.61 -0.77 -13.72
N HIS A 64 -10.98 -2.05 -13.79
CA HIS A 64 -11.73 -2.60 -14.92
C HIS A 64 -13.16 -2.96 -14.50
N VAL A 65 -14.14 -2.58 -15.34
CA VAL A 65 -15.56 -2.90 -15.15
C VAL A 65 -15.99 -3.86 -16.24
N TYR A 66 -16.37 -5.06 -15.86
CA TYR A 66 -16.91 -6.05 -16.79
C TYR A 66 -18.43 -5.92 -16.85
N ALA A 67 -18.96 -5.84 -18.07
CA ALA A 67 -20.39 -5.84 -18.35
C ALA A 67 -21.01 -7.24 -18.23
N THR A 68 -20.89 -7.83 -17.04
CA THR A 68 -21.53 -9.10 -16.66
C THR A 68 -22.83 -8.85 -15.89
N ILE A 69 -23.64 -9.89 -15.70
CA ILE A 69 -24.80 -9.86 -14.80
C ILE A 69 -24.50 -10.82 -13.64
N PRO A 70 -24.29 -10.34 -12.41
CA PRO A 70 -24.15 -8.93 -12.00
C PRO A 70 -22.82 -8.29 -12.49
N PRO A 71 -22.72 -6.96 -12.57
CA PRO A 71 -21.48 -6.28 -12.98
C PRO A 71 -20.32 -6.60 -12.05
N LYS A 72 -19.15 -6.91 -12.62
CA LYS A 72 -17.92 -7.21 -11.87
C LYS A 72 -16.95 -6.04 -12.00
N VAL A 73 -16.33 -5.66 -10.89
CA VAL A 73 -15.26 -4.64 -10.86
C VAL A 73 -14.00 -5.28 -10.30
N GLU A 74 -12.91 -5.11 -11.02
CA GLU A 74 -11.60 -5.61 -10.64
C GLU A 74 -10.57 -4.48 -10.62
N TYR A 75 -9.55 -4.69 -9.79
CA TYR A 75 -8.41 -3.81 -9.63
C TYR A 75 -7.13 -4.61 -9.87
N THR A 76 -6.20 -4.01 -10.60
CA THR A 76 -4.90 -4.61 -10.93
C THR A 76 -3.82 -3.54 -10.83
N LEU A 77 -2.61 -3.89 -10.40
CA LEU A 77 -1.49 -2.97 -10.54
C LEU A 77 -1.25 -2.64 -12.02
N THR A 78 -0.86 -1.41 -12.28
CA THR A 78 -0.32 -1.02 -13.59
C THR A 78 1.18 -1.36 -13.62
N PRO A 79 1.86 -1.25 -14.78
CA PRO A 79 3.32 -1.36 -14.82
C PRO A 79 4.03 -0.36 -13.89
N LEU A 80 3.46 0.84 -13.70
CA LEU A 80 3.98 1.81 -12.74
C LEU A 80 3.79 1.33 -11.30
N GLY A 81 2.62 0.78 -10.98
CA GLY A 81 2.33 0.20 -9.66
C GLY A 81 3.22 -1.00 -9.33
N GLU A 82 3.50 -1.86 -10.31
CA GLU A 82 4.44 -2.99 -10.16
C GLU A 82 5.87 -2.50 -9.88
N SER A 83 6.37 -1.51 -10.64
CA SER A 83 7.70 -0.94 -10.39
C SER A 83 7.85 -0.29 -9.00
N LEU A 84 6.74 0.23 -8.48
CA LEU A 84 6.67 0.77 -7.13
C LEU A 84 6.67 -0.34 -6.08
N GLU A 85 5.95 -1.44 -6.32
CA GLU A 85 5.98 -2.63 -5.46
C GLU A 85 7.39 -3.19 -5.34
N ASP A 86 8.12 -3.32 -6.45
CA ASP A 86 9.51 -3.80 -6.44
C ASP A 86 10.40 -2.94 -5.53
N SER A 87 10.25 -1.62 -5.63
CA SER A 87 11.00 -0.65 -4.81
C SER A 87 10.67 -0.79 -3.33
N ILE A 88 9.40 -0.99 -2.99
CA ILE A 88 8.92 -1.14 -1.63
C ILE A 88 9.24 -2.53 -1.07
N ALA A 89 9.29 -3.57 -1.91
CA ALA A 89 9.59 -4.94 -1.52
C ALA A 89 10.99 -5.05 -0.90
N VAL A 90 11.94 -4.22 -1.35
CA VAL A 90 13.28 -4.09 -0.73
C VAL A 90 13.17 -3.58 0.71
N VAL A 91 12.41 -2.50 0.92
CA VAL A 91 12.19 -1.93 2.26
C VAL A 91 11.46 -2.92 3.16
N ARG A 92 10.43 -3.59 2.63
CA ARG A 92 9.67 -4.63 3.32
C ARG A 92 10.59 -5.77 3.77
N ARG A 93 11.47 -6.24 2.89
CA ARG A 93 12.43 -7.31 3.20
C ARG A 93 13.38 -6.89 4.32
N TRP A 94 13.96 -5.69 4.22
CA TRP A 94 14.81 -5.14 5.27
C TRP A 94 14.06 -5.07 6.61
N ALA A 95 12.82 -4.58 6.61
CA ALA A 95 12.01 -4.48 7.82
C ALA A 95 11.76 -5.86 8.47
N TYR A 96 11.50 -6.90 7.68
CA TYR A 96 11.36 -8.26 8.21
C TYR A 96 12.66 -8.81 8.79
N THR A 97 13.80 -8.52 8.16
CA THR A 97 15.12 -8.99 8.64
C THR A 97 15.54 -8.31 9.94
N HIS A 98 15.20 -7.04 10.12
CA HIS A 98 15.70 -6.22 11.24
C HIS A 98 14.63 -5.87 12.27
N MET A 99 13.46 -6.52 12.26
CA MET A 99 12.37 -6.17 13.18
C MET A 99 12.79 -6.37 14.65
N ASP A 100 13.50 -7.46 14.94
CA ASP A 100 13.95 -7.78 16.30
C ASP A 100 14.96 -6.73 16.81
N GLU A 101 15.92 -6.34 15.97
CA GLU A 101 16.87 -5.25 16.28
C GLU A 101 16.16 -3.92 16.57
N ILE A 102 15.08 -3.61 15.83
CA ILE A 102 14.27 -2.41 16.06
C ILE A 102 13.53 -2.50 17.40
N VAL A 103 13.00 -3.68 17.76
CA VAL A 103 12.32 -3.90 19.05
C VAL A 103 13.31 -3.74 20.20
N GLU A 104 14.46 -4.42 20.14
CA GLU A 104 15.52 -4.32 21.15
C GLU A 104 15.99 -2.86 21.34
N ALA A 105 16.18 -2.13 20.24
CA ALA A 105 16.57 -0.72 20.30
C ALA A 105 15.52 0.17 20.97
N ARG A 106 14.22 -0.12 20.78
CA ARG A 106 13.11 0.59 21.42
C ARG A 106 13.05 0.30 22.91
N GLU A 107 13.10 -0.97 23.29
CA GLU A 107 13.10 -1.41 24.69
C GLU A 107 14.29 -0.80 25.45
N ALA A 108 15.50 -0.86 24.87
CA ALA A 108 16.69 -0.26 25.47
C ALA A 108 16.60 1.27 25.60
N TYR A 109 15.86 1.96 24.71
CA TYR A 109 15.62 3.39 24.83
C TYR A 109 14.62 3.71 25.94
N ASP A 110 13.52 2.96 26.02
CA ASP A 110 12.47 3.16 27.01
C ASP A 110 12.99 2.87 28.43
N CYS A 111 13.77 1.80 28.64
CA CYS A 111 14.42 1.50 29.93
C CYS A 111 15.46 2.55 30.37
N ARG A 112 16.02 3.36 29.45
CA ARG A 112 16.92 4.48 29.82
C ARG A 112 16.17 5.74 30.25
N ARG A 113 14.88 5.83 29.93
CA ARG A 113 14.03 7.00 30.26
C ARG A 113 13.25 6.84 31.55
N GLU A 114 13.20 5.62 32.08
CA GLU A 114 12.73 5.27 33.42
C GLU A 114 13.88 5.36 34.44
#